data_AF-A0A1Y1JTS7-F1
#
_entry.id   AF-A0A1Y1JTS7-F1
#
_cell.length_a   1.000
_cell.length_b   1.000
_cell.length_c   1.000
_cell.angle_alpha   90.00
_cell.angle_beta   90.00
_cell.angle_gamma   90.00
#
_symmetry.space_group_name_H-M   'P 1'
#
loop_
_entity.id
_entity.type
_entity.pdbx_description
1 polymer ?
#
loop_
_entity_poly.entity_id
_entity_poly.type
_entity_poly.pdbx_seq_one_letter_code
_entity_poly.pdbx_strand_id
1 'polypeptide(L)'
;MGDQATEKKDFDFTGIFPNCRNDYNNSWNRRWQTNYFYTEYSKVCLDYRNNIKAYNIGGQGFQEDCIALGLYLNNIKEKNESEESFYLEASCKYFFYKLKELVDKHKGNCNTTQECYELLIKNNEAQGVSRIPMPQVCQQYVNNNDVGDYIFKMLKNLDILYDRYNLFVSTKPPNKSKFDSFRTHFQYLDNHECNNSTTFRTLLENLNNSFIEYIKGLNPHAWNVSGFMHNITPQMRITGLLNKKDSTTNIDEVAKTLKIIGSDFVSDAGAQISIGLTFSFFAIF
;
A
#
# COMPACT_ATOMS: atom_id res chain seq x y z
N MET A 1 -2.59 10.81 -24.63
CA MET A 1 -1.45 10.00 -24.15
C MET A 1 -0.67 10.85 -23.18
N GLY A 2 -1.03 10.79 -21.90
CA GLY A 2 -0.23 11.39 -20.84
C GLY A 2 1.07 10.60 -20.71
N ASP A 3 2.17 11.30 -20.42
CA ASP A 3 3.49 10.70 -20.27
C ASP A 3 3.49 9.74 -19.06
N GLN A 4 3.70 8.44 -19.31
CA GLN A 4 3.79 7.42 -18.26
C GLN A 4 4.87 7.73 -17.21
N ALA A 5 5.81 8.65 -17.52
CA ALA A 5 6.83 9.10 -16.58
C ALA A 5 6.27 9.94 -15.42
N THR A 6 5.19 10.70 -15.63
CA THR A 6 4.63 11.62 -14.62
C THR A 6 3.76 10.87 -13.61
N GLU A 7 2.99 9.88 -14.07
CA GLU A 7 2.12 9.03 -13.22
C GLU A 7 2.92 8.22 -12.17
N LYS A 8 4.21 7.96 -12.42
CA LYS A 8 5.10 7.20 -11.52
C LYS A 8 5.40 7.89 -10.19
N LYS A 9 5.33 9.22 -10.10
CA LYS A 9 5.84 9.98 -8.94
C LYS A 9 4.76 10.48 -7.97
N ASP A 10 3.52 10.61 -8.42
CA ASP A 10 2.51 11.36 -7.68
C ASP A 10 1.49 10.49 -6.91
N PHE A 11 1.60 9.16 -7.00
CA PHE A 11 0.71 8.29 -6.24
C PHE A 11 1.07 8.31 -4.75
N ASP A 12 0.09 8.69 -3.92
CA ASP A 12 0.23 8.71 -2.47
C ASP A 12 -0.12 7.35 -1.85
N PHE A 13 0.90 6.69 -1.27
CA PHE A 13 0.78 5.41 -0.56
C PHE A 13 0.40 5.57 0.92
N THR A 14 0.26 6.80 1.41
CA THR A 14 0.02 7.09 2.83
C THR A 14 -1.28 6.46 3.31
N GLY A 15 -1.22 5.79 4.47
CA GLY A 15 -2.38 5.17 5.11
C GLY A 15 -2.93 3.90 4.44
N ILE A 16 -2.44 3.53 3.25
CA ILE A 16 -2.89 2.31 2.56
C ILE A 16 -2.45 1.07 3.34
N PHE A 17 -1.14 0.93 3.58
CA PHE A 17 -0.60 -0.21 4.30
C PHE A 17 -0.11 0.17 5.71
N PRO A 18 -0.27 -0.72 6.71
CA PRO A 18 -0.95 -2.01 6.64
C PRO A 18 -2.48 -1.91 6.80
N ASN A 19 -3.02 -0.74 7.10
CA ASN A 19 -4.38 -0.57 7.63
C ASN A 19 -5.48 -1.01 6.67
N CYS A 20 -5.52 -0.48 5.44
CA CYS A 20 -6.55 -0.83 4.44
C CYS A 20 -6.51 -2.32 4.10
N ARG A 21 -5.29 -2.87 3.97
CA ARG A 21 -5.05 -4.30 3.76
C ARG A 21 -5.60 -5.16 4.90
N ASN A 22 -5.31 -4.77 6.14
CA ASN A 22 -5.78 -5.50 7.31
C ASN A 22 -7.30 -5.44 7.41
N ASP A 23 -7.90 -4.28 7.15
CA ASP A 23 -9.36 -4.14 7.10
C ASP A 23 -9.98 -5.05 6.03
N TYR A 24 -9.45 -5.06 4.81
CA TYR A 24 -9.90 -5.97 3.76
C TYR A 24 -9.85 -7.44 4.19
N ASN A 25 -8.72 -7.88 4.74
CA ASN A 25 -8.55 -9.26 5.23
C ASN A 25 -9.50 -9.57 6.39
N ASN A 26 -9.71 -8.62 7.29
CA ASN A 26 -10.61 -8.76 8.43
C ASN A 26 -12.07 -8.85 7.99
N SER A 27 -12.50 -8.02 7.02
CA SER A 27 -13.83 -8.10 6.42
C SER A 27 -14.09 -9.49 5.83
N TRP A 28 -13.11 -10.05 5.12
CA TRP A 28 -13.21 -11.42 4.60
C TRP A 28 -13.23 -12.50 5.67
N ASN A 29 -12.40 -12.39 6.70
CA ASN A 29 -12.34 -13.37 7.80
C ASN A 29 -13.64 -13.42 8.61
N ARG A 30 -14.35 -12.28 8.70
CA ARG A 30 -15.66 -12.16 9.37
C ARG A 30 -16.85 -12.60 8.52
N ARG A 31 -16.65 -13.03 7.26
CA ARG A 31 -17.75 -13.41 6.34
C ARG A 31 -18.74 -14.44 6.92
N TRP A 32 -18.26 -15.34 7.78
CA TRP A 32 -19.10 -16.36 8.41
C TRP A 32 -20.00 -15.81 9.53
N GLN A 33 -19.60 -14.70 10.14
CA GLN A 33 -20.42 -13.99 11.14
C GLN A 33 -21.56 -13.22 10.46
N THR A 34 -21.42 -12.96 9.15
CA THR A 34 -22.34 -12.16 8.34
C THR A 34 -22.90 -12.95 7.16
N ASN A 35 -23.42 -14.15 7.43
CA ASN A 35 -23.94 -15.07 6.40
C ASN A 35 -24.98 -14.42 5.46
N TYR A 36 -25.71 -13.42 5.97
CA TYR A 36 -26.59 -12.55 5.18
C TYR A 36 -25.83 -11.79 4.08
N PHE A 37 -24.82 -10.98 4.43
CA PHE A 37 -24.06 -10.20 3.46
C PHE A 37 -23.33 -11.08 2.44
N TYR A 38 -22.80 -12.22 2.88
CA TYR A 38 -22.18 -13.18 1.96
C TYR A 38 -23.17 -13.65 0.87
N THR A 39 -24.38 -14.03 1.29
CA THR A 39 -25.43 -14.52 0.38
C THR A 39 -25.94 -13.41 -0.54
N GLU A 40 -26.13 -12.20 -0.02
CA GLU A 40 -26.64 -11.08 -0.83
C GLU A 40 -25.61 -10.56 -1.82
N TYR A 41 -24.33 -10.44 -1.43
CA TYR A 41 -23.28 -10.03 -2.35
C TYR A 41 -22.98 -11.07 -3.42
N SER A 42 -23.19 -12.37 -3.16
CA SER A 42 -23.07 -13.41 -4.20
C SER A 42 -23.95 -13.13 -5.42
N LYS A 43 -25.17 -12.63 -5.19
CA LYS A 43 -26.10 -12.26 -6.26
C LYS A 43 -25.61 -11.06 -7.07
N VAL A 44 -25.10 -10.02 -6.37
CA VAL A 44 -24.50 -8.84 -7.01
C VAL A 44 -23.26 -9.24 -7.81
N CYS A 45 -22.42 -10.12 -7.26
CA CYS A 45 -21.23 -10.61 -7.93
C CYS A 45 -21.55 -11.45 -9.17
N LEU A 46 -22.66 -12.19 -9.17
CA LEU A 46 -23.11 -12.87 -10.39
C LEU A 46 -23.45 -11.88 -11.50
N ASP A 47 -24.16 -10.81 -11.15
CA ASP A 47 -24.50 -9.74 -12.09
C ASP A 47 -23.25 -9.03 -12.60
N TYR A 48 -22.34 -8.69 -11.69
CA TYR A 48 -21.09 -8.04 -12.03
C TYR A 48 -20.23 -8.89 -12.98
N ARG A 49 -20.09 -10.19 -12.69
CA ARG A 49 -19.38 -11.15 -13.57
C ARG A 49 -19.91 -11.11 -15.00
N ASN A 50 -21.23 -11.08 -15.16
CA ASN A 50 -21.88 -11.02 -16.46
C ASN A 50 -21.64 -9.66 -17.14
N ASN A 51 -21.74 -8.57 -16.37
CA ASN A 51 -21.50 -7.21 -16.85
C ASN A 51 -20.09 -7.05 -17.44
N ILE A 52 -19.07 -7.58 -16.76
CA ILE A 52 -17.68 -7.53 -17.24
C ILE A 52 -17.29 -8.75 -18.09
N LYS A 53 -18.21 -9.66 -18.41
CA LYS A 53 -17.94 -10.86 -19.24
C LYS A 53 -16.78 -11.74 -18.72
N ALA A 54 -16.62 -11.86 -17.40
CA ALA A 54 -15.58 -12.67 -16.75
C ALA A 54 -15.93 -14.18 -16.77
N TYR A 55 -16.01 -14.77 -17.97
CA TYR A 55 -16.45 -16.16 -18.16
C TYR A 55 -15.32 -17.19 -18.11
N ASN A 56 -14.07 -16.74 -18.28
CA ASN A 56 -12.94 -17.62 -18.62
C ASN A 56 -12.30 -18.35 -17.44
N ILE A 57 -12.67 -18.05 -16.19
CA ILE A 57 -12.05 -18.60 -14.98
C ILE A 57 -13.15 -19.02 -13.99
N GLY A 58 -12.95 -20.16 -13.31
CA GLY A 58 -13.97 -20.86 -12.53
C GLY A 58 -14.84 -19.96 -11.65
N GLY A 59 -16.16 -20.10 -11.78
CA GLY A 59 -17.13 -19.15 -11.19
C GLY A 59 -17.01 -18.99 -9.68
N GLN A 60 -16.55 -20.00 -8.94
CA GLN A 60 -16.36 -19.92 -7.49
C GLN A 60 -15.24 -18.94 -7.11
N GLY A 61 -14.10 -18.95 -7.81
CA GLY A 61 -12.99 -18.06 -7.48
C GLY A 61 -13.35 -16.59 -7.69
N PHE A 62 -14.08 -16.29 -8.77
CA PHE A 62 -14.62 -14.95 -9.00
C PHE A 62 -15.56 -14.52 -7.88
N GLN A 63 -16.49 -15.40 -7.48
CA GLN A 63 -17.47 -15.12 -6.45
C GLN A 63 -16.79 -14.79 -5.11
N GLU A 64 -15.80 -15.59 -4.70
CA GLU A 64 -15.07 -15.34 -3.44
C GLU A 64 -14.36 -13.98 -3.45
N ASP A 65 -13.60 -13.68 -4.52
CA ASP A 65 -12.89 -12.41 -4.64
C ASP A 65 -13.85 -11.20 -4.70
N CYS A 66 -14.96 -11.32 -5.44
CA CYS A 66 -15.95 -10.25 -5.56
C CYS A 66 -16.74 -10.02 -4.26
N ILE A 67 -17.11 -11.09 -3.55
CA ILE A 67 -17.79 -10.96 -2.24
C ILE A 67 -16.86 -10.28 -1.24
N ALA A 68 -15.56 -10.58 -1.26
CA ALA A 68 -14.58 -9.90 -0.41
C ALA A 68 -14.55 -8.39 -0.66
N LEU A 69 -14.65 -7.94 -1.92
CA LEU A 69 -14.79 -6.52 -2.26
C LEU A 69 -16.07 -5.90 -1.69
N GLY A 70 -17.22 -6.56 -1.84
CA GLY A 70 -18.49 -6.07 -1.30
C GLY A 70 -18.47 -5.92 0.22
N LEU A 71 -17.92 -6.93 0.91
CA LEU A 71 -17.74 -6.91 2.37
C LEU A 71 -16.79 -5.79 2.80
N TYR A 72 -15.69 -5.57 2.06
CA TYR A 72 -14.76 -4.49 2.35
C TYR A 72 -15.39 -3.12 2.16
N LEU A 73 -16.14 -2.91 1.07
CA LEU A 73 -16.83 -1.65 0.80
C LEU A 73 -17.91 -1.35 1.86
N ASN A 74 -18.58 -2.38 2.37
CA ASN A 74 -19.49 -2.25 3.52
C ASN A 74 -18.74 -1.85 4.79
N ASN A 75 -17.59 -2.45 5.08
CA ASN A 75 -16.75 -2.08 6.23
C ASN A 75 -16.25 -0.63 6.11
N ILE A 76 -15.86 -0.18 4.93
CA ILE A 76 -15.49 1.24 4.67
C ILE A 76 -16.66 2.16 5.02
N LYS A 77 -17.87 1.82 4.56
CA LYS A 77 -19.08 2.59 4.88
C LYS A 77 -19.32 2.66 6.39
N GLU A 78 -19.36 1.51 7.07
CA GLU A 78 -19.62 1.43 8.52
C GLU A 78 -18.60 2.21 9.34
N LYS A 79 -17.32 2.11 9.01
CA LYS A 79 -16.26 2.87 9.69
C LYS A 79 -16.33 4.36 9.40
N ASN A 80 -16.58 4.75 8.16
CA ASN A 80 -16.74 6.16 7.80
C ASN A 80 -17.93 6.82 8.51
N GLU A 81 -18.98 6.05 8.83
CA GLU A 81 -20.14 6.53 9.58
C GLU A 81 -19.92 6.58 11.09
N SER A 82 -18.95 5.82 11.63
CA SER A 82 -18.77 5.63 13.08
C SER A 82 -17.46 6.18 13.65
N GLU A 83 -16.43 6.40 12.83
CA GLU A 83 -15.11 6.85 13.23
C GLU A 83 -14.82 8.25 12.68
N GLU A 84 -14.57 9.24 13.56
CA GLU A 84 -14.34 10.64 13.18
C GLU A 84 -13.11 10.85 12.27
N SER A 85 -12.09 9.99 12.41
CA SER A 85 -10.80 10.10 11.70
C SER A 85 -10.51 8.86 10.85
N PHE A 86 -11.54 8.33 10.18
CA PHE A 86 -11.37 7.20 9.27
C PHE A 86 -10.57 7.60 8.02
N TYR A 87 -9.62 6.75 7.62
CA TYR A 87 -8.77 6.92 6.45
C TYR A 87 -9.51 6.55 5.15
N LEU A 88 -10.61 7.26 4.88
CA LEU A 88 -11.54 6.97 3.79
C LEU A 88 -10.87 6.94 2.42
N GLU A 89 -10.09 7.98 2.09
CA GLU A 89 -9.44 8.08 0.78
C GLU A 89 -8.47 6.92 0.53
N ALA A 90 -7.61 6.60 1.50
CA ALA A 90 -6.67 5.48 1.42
C ALA A 90 -7.41 4.13 1.28
N SER A 91 -8.53 3.97 1.98
CA SER A 91 -9.37 2.77 1.88
C SER A 91 -10.00 2.63 0.50
N CYS A 92 -10.48 3.74 -0.09
CA CYS A 92 -11.01 3.73 -1.45
C CYS A 92 -9.93 3.47 -2.51
N LYS A 93 -8.71 4.01 -2.35
CA LYS A 93 -7.55 3.67 -3.19
C LYS A 93 -7.28 2.17 -3.17
N TYR A 94 -7.25 1.57 -1.99
CA TYR A 94 -7.04 0.14 -1.84
C TYR A 94 -8.19 -0.70 -2.44
N PHE A 95 -9.44 -0.26 -2.28
CA PHE A 95 -10.60 -0.88 -2.90
C PHE A 95 -10.48 -0.89 -4.43
N PHE A 96 -10.13 0.23 -5.07
CA PHE A 96 -9.98 0.30 -6.53
C PHE A 96 -8.82 -0.57 -7.03
N TYR A 97 -7.72 -0.66 -6.27
CA TYR A 97 -6.66 -1.62 -6.53
C TYR A 97 -7.17 -3.06 -6.53
N LYS A 98 -7.95 -3.46 -5.52
CA LYS A 98 -8.53 -4.80 -5.43
C LYS A 98 -9.58 -5.07 -6.50
N LEU A 99 -10.33 -4.04 -6.91
CA LEU A 99 -11.27 -4.13 -8.03
C LEU A 99 -10.52 -4.41 -9.34
N LYS A 100 -9.44 -3.68 -9.61
CA LYS A 100 -8.58 -3.94 -10.77
C LYS A 100 -7.96 -5.34 -10.71
N GLU A 101 -7.53 -5.78 -9.52
CA GLU A 101 -7.00 -7.13 -9.31
C GLU A 101 -8.03 -8.22 -9.65
N LEU A 102 -9.29 -8.04 -9.23
CA LEU A 102 -10.40 -8.95 -9.56
C LEU A 102 -10.59 -9.03 -11.09
N VAL A 103 -10.69 -7.88 -11.76
CA VAL A 103 -10.92 -7.81 -13.22
C VAL A 103 -9.76 -8.46 -13.99
N ASP A 104 -8.52 -8.13 -13.65
CA ASP A 104 -7.31 -8.70 -14.26
C ASP A 104 -7.23 -10.22 -14.04
N LYS A 105 -7.39 -10.67 -12.78
CA LYS A 105 -7.32 -12.09 -12.40
C LYS A 105 -8.35 -12.94 -13.15
N HIS A 106 -9.54 -12.40 -13.42
CA HIS A 106 -10.64 -13.14 -14.05
C HIS A 106 -10.88 -12.78 -15.52
N LYS A 107 -9.99 -12.00 -16.13
CA LYS A 107 -10.06 -11.57 -17.53
C LYS A 107 -11.40 -10.90 -17.88
N GLY A 108 -11.86 -10.03 -16.99
CA GLY A 108 -13.04 -9.21 -17.22
C GLY A 108 -12.75 -8.06 -18.18
N ASN A 109 -13.81 -7.52 -18.77
CA ASN A 109 -13.81 -6.43 -19.71
C ASN A 109 -14.38 -5.17 -19.06
N CYS A 110 -13.48 -4.30 -18.61
CA CYS A 110 -13.72 -2.88 -18.33
C CYS A 110 -12.34 -2.20 -18.39
N ASN A 111 -12.25 -1.01 -18.98
CA ASN A 111 -10.98 -0.40 -19.37
C ASN A 111 -10.44 0.59 -18.32
N THR A 112 -11.32 1.19 -17.53
CA THR A 112 -10.95 2.21 -16.53
C THR A 112 -11.51 1.83 -15.16
N THR A 113 -10.87 2.34 -14.08
CA THR A 113 -11.40 2.16 -12.72
C THR A 113 -12.86 2.60 -12.62
N GLN A 114 -13.21 3.73 -13.25
CA GLN A 114 -14.57 4.26 -13.29
C GLN A 114 -15.55 3.27 -13.93
N GLU A 115 -15.26 2.79 -15.14
CA GLU A 115 -16.13 1.86 -15.85
C GLU A 115 -16.32 0.57 -15.04
N CYS A 116 -15.24 0.02 -14.49
CA CYS A 116 -15.29 -1.18 -13.66
C CYS A 116 -16.16 -0.97 -12.41
N TYR A 117 -16.07 0.19 -11.77
CA TYR A 117 -16.85 0.50 -10.57
C TYR A 117 -18.34 0.73 -10.89
N GLU A 118 -18.63 1.47 -11.95
CA GLU A 118 -20.01 1.70 -12.42
C GLU A 118 -20.71 0.37 -12.73
N LEU A 119 -20.01 -0.58 -13.38
CA LEU A 119 -20.55 -1.91 -13.66
C LEU A 119 -20.76 -2.76 -12.40
N LEU A 120 -19.98 -2.53 -11.33
CA LEU A 120 -20.11 -3.21 -10.03
C LEU A 120 -21.31 -2.71 -9.24
N ILE A 121 -21.57 -1.40 -9.25
CA ILE A 121 -22.71 -0.80 -8.54
C ILE A 121 -24.01 -0.85 -9.36
N LYS A 122 -23.92 -1.21 -10.65
CA LYS A 122 -25.08 -1.38 -11.52
C LYS A 122 -25.90 -2.59 -11.07
N ASN A 123 -27.07 -2.31 -10.51
CA ASN A 123 -28.06 -3.34 -10.23
C ASN A 123 -28.67 -3.84 -11.54
N ASN A 124 -28.53 -5.14 -11.82
CA ASN A 124 -29.31 -5.78 -12.87
C ASN A 124 -30.66 -6.18 -12.25
N GLU A 125 -31.67 -5.32 -12.41
CA GLU A 125 -33.06 -5.62 -12.00
C GLU A 125 -33.72 -6.71 -12.85
N ALA A 126 -32.98 -7.29 -13.81
CA ALA A 126 -33.46 -8.39 -14.62
C ALA A 126 -33.94 -9.54 -13.71
N GLN A 127 -35.20 -9.93 -13.89
CA GLN A 127 -35.83 -11.14 -13.34
C GLN A 127 -36.35 -11.06 -11.89
N GLY A 128 -36.68 -9.89 -11.36
CA GLY A 128 -37.45 -9.80 -10.10
C GLY A 128 -36.72 -10.32 -8.87
N VAL A 129 -35.38 -10.46 -8.96
CA VAL A 129 -34.56 -10.88 -7.83
C VAL A 129 -33.96 -9.63 -7.19
N SER A 130 -34.43 -9.30 -5.98
CA SER A 130 -33.88 -8.17 -5.21
C SER A 130 -32.38 -8.36 -4.96
N ARG A 131 -31.63 -7.26 -5.01
CA ARG A 131 -30.19 -7.17 -4.74
C ARG A 131 -29.96 -6.19 -3.60
N ILE A 132 -29.03 -6.53 -2.71
CA ILE A 132 -28.48 -5.52 -1.81
C ILE A 132 -27.74 -4.47 -2.64
N PRO A 133 -27.95 -3.17 -2.41
CA PRO A 133 -27.18 -2.13 -3.10
C PRO A 133 -25.72 -2.18 -2.64
N MET A 134 -24.78 -2.06 -3.59
CA MET A 134 -23.37 -1.84 -3.26
C MET A 134 -23.20 -0.44 -2.65
N PRO A 135 -22.49 -0.30 -1.51
CA PRO A 135 -22.23 1.01 -0.92
C PRO A 135 -21.46 1.92 -1.87
N GLN A 136 -21.95 3.14 -2.08
CA GLN A 136 -21.33 4.12 -2.99
C GLN A 136 -20.32 5.03 -2.27
N VAL A 137 -19.77 4.59 -1.14
CA VAL A 137 -18.89 5.38 -0.26
C VAL A 137 -17.60 5.85 -0.96
N CYS A 138 -17.18 5.15 -2.01
CA CYS A 138 -15.99 5.48 -2.80
C CYS A 138 -16.25 6.25 -4.10
N GLN A 139 -17.51 6.57 -4.43
CA GLN A 139 -17.90 7.20 -5.70
C GLN A 139 -17.13 8.51 -5.99
N GLN A 140 -16.95 9.36 -4.98
CA GLN A 140 -16.25 10.64 -5.13
C GLN A 140 -14.76 10.49 -5.48
N TYR A 141 -14.19 9.31 -5.24
CA TYR A 141 -12.77 9.04 -5.43
C TYR A 141 -12.46 8.32 -6.75
N VAL A 142 -13.47 7.95 -7.54
CA VAL A 142 -13.31 7.11 -8.74
C VAL A 142 -12.40 7.77 -9.80
N ASN A 143 -12.52 9.08 -10.00
CA ASN A 143 -11.82 9.81 -11.06
C ASN A 143 -10.35 10.09 -10.72
N ASN A 144 -10.03 10.21 -9.43
CA ASN A 144 -8.70 10.58 -8.96
C ASN A 144 -7.86 9.36 -8.56
N ASN A 145 -8.46 8.17 -8.54
CA ASN A 145 -7.80 6.92 -8.14
C ASN A 145 -7.79 5.90 -9.28
N ASP A 146 -7.56 6.35 -10.51
CA ASP A 146 -7.26 5.41 -11.59
C ASP A 146 -5.96 4.68 -11.25
N VAL A 147 -6.01 3.35 -11.23
CA VAL A 147 -4.88 2.52 -10.81
C VAL A 147 -4.18 2.07 -12.09
N GLY A 148 -3.30 2.93 -12.63
CA GLY A 148 -2.46 2.60 -13.77
C GLY A 148 -1.65 1.32 -13.54
N ASP A 149 -1.23 0.65 -14.61
CA ASP A 149 -0.59 -0.68 -14.53
C ASP A 149 0.68 -0.71 -13.67
N TYR A 150 1.40 0.40 -13.65
CA TYR A 150 2.56 0.58 -12.80
C TYR A 150 2.19 0.58 -11.31
N ILE A 151 1.24 1.44 -10.92
CA ILE A 151 0.75 1.52 -9.53
C ILE A 151 0.10 0.19 -9.11
N PHE A 152 -0.67 -0.42 -10.01
CA PHE A 152 -1.26 -1.75 -9.80
C PHE A 152 -0.19 -2.79 -9.44
N LYS A 153 0.88 -2.87 -10.24
CA LYS A 153 2.00 -3.78 -9.98
C LYS A 153 2.68 -3.47 -8.64
N MET A 154 2.79 -2.21 -8.25
CA MET A 154 3.41 -1.81 -6.98
C MET A 154 2.56 -2.20 -5.77
N LEU A 155 1.26 -1.87 -5.78
CA LEU A 155 0.34 -2.26 -4.72
C LEU A 155 0.29 -3.79 -4.55
N LYS A 156 0.28 -4.54 -5.67
CA LYS A 156 0.37 -6.00 -5.65
C LYS A 156 1.67 -6.52 -5.02
N ASN A 157 2.80 -5.89 -5.32
CA ASN A 157 4.07 -6.27 -4.70
C ASN A 157 4.12 -5.91 -3.21
N LEU A 158 3.53 -4.78 -2.80
CA LEU A 158 3.38 -4.43 -1.39
C LEU A 158 2.51 -5.46 -0.66
N ASP A 159 1.41 -5.90 -1.26
CA ASP A 159 0.57 -6.94 -0.67
C ASP A 159 1.34 -8.25 -0.40
N ILE A 160 2.10 -8.69 -1.40
CA ILE A 160 2.99 -9.85 -1.28
C ILE A 160 4.06 -9.62 -0.20
N LEU A 161 4.60 -8.41 -0.09
CA LEU A 161 5.59 -8.07 0.93
C LEU A 161 5.00 -8.25 2.34
N TYR A 162 3.81 -7.69 2.58
CA TYR A 162 3.13 -7.79 3.86
C TYR A 162 2.70 -9.22 4.19
N ASP A 163 2.28 -10.02 3.20
CA ASP A 163 2.03 -11.46 3.40
C ASP A 163 3.28 -12.21 3.85
N ARG A 164 4.41 -11.97 3.18
CA ARG A 164 5.68 -12.61 3.53
C ARG A 164 6.17 -12.18 4.90
N TYR A 165 6.01 -10.90 5.24
CA TYR A 165 6.32 -10.37 6.56
C TYR A 165 5.45 -11.03 7.64
N ASN A 166 4.12 -11.03 7.46
CA ASN A 166 3.18 -11.65 8.41
C ASN A 166 3.45 -13.14 8.60
N LEU A 167 3.72 -13.87 7.52
CA LEU A 167 4.09 -15.28 7.59
C LEU A 167 5.41 -15.49 8.34
N PHE A 168 6.40 -14.64 8.09
CA PHE A 168 7.68 -14.68 8.81
C PHE A 168 7.50 -14.46 10.32
N VAL A 169 6.82 -13.38 10.73
CA VAL A 169 6.71 -13.03 12.16
C VAL A 169 5.75 -13.94 12.94
N SER A 170 4.76 -14.53 12.28
CA SER A 170 3.82 -15.48 12.91
C SER A 170 4.38 -16.89 13.05
N THR A 171 5.42 -17.26 12.28
CA THR A 171 6.04 -18.59 12.37
C THR A 171 6.87 -18.70 13.64
N LYS A 172 6.52 -19.65 14.52
CA LYS A 172 7.24 -19.95 15.76
C LYS A 172 7.75 -21.39 15.74
N PRO A 173 9.06 -21.64 15.88
CA PRO A 173 10.16 -20.66 15.99
C PRO A 173 10.40 -19.87 14.68
N PRO A 174 11.13 -18.73 14.75
CA PRO A 174 11.50 -17.96 13.56
C PRO A 174 12.19 -18.83 12.52
N ASN A 175 11.75 -18.71 11.27
CA ASN A 175 12.17 -19.61 10.20
C ASN A 175 13.01 -18.87 9.14
N LYS A 176 14.20 -19.40 8.85
CA LYS A 176 15.14 -18.82 7.86
C LYS A 176 14.53 -18.71 6.46
N SER A 177 13.82 -19.73 5.98
CA SER A 177 13.22 -19.71 4.64
C SER A 177 12.14 -18.62 4.52
N LYS A 178 11.32 -18.43 5.57
CA LYS A 178 10.32 -17.35 5.60
C LYS A 178 10.97 -15.97 5.66
N PHE A 179 12.02 -15.82 6.47
CA PHE A 179 12.83 -14.61 6.50
C PHE A 179 13.47 -14.29 5.14
N ASP A 180 14.11 -15.27 4.49
CA ASP A 180 14.74 -15.09 3.18
C ASP A 180 13.72 -14.66 2.12
N SER A 181 12.52 -15.25 2.15
CA SER A 181 11.41 -14.86 1.26
C SER A 181 10.99 -13.41 1.48
N PHE A 182 10.79 -12.99 2.74
CA PHE A 182 10.49 -11.60 3.10
C PHE A 182 11.61 -10.66 2.67
N ARG A 183 12.87 -10.95 3.06
CA ARG A 183 14.05 -10.14 2.75
C ARG A 183 14.24 -9.92 1.26
N THR A 184 14.15 -10.98 0.46
CA THR A 184 14.32 -10.90 -1.00
C THR A 184 13.28 -9.96 -1.62
N HIS A 185 12.04 -10.05 -1.16
CA HIS A 185 10.96 -9.20 -1.67
C HIS A 185 11.08 -7.76 -1.20
N PHE A 186 11.52 -7.55 0.04
CA PHE A 186 11.81 -6.23 0.59
C PHE A 186 12.90 -5.53 -0.24
N GLN A 187 14.00 -6.23 -0.52
CA GLN A 187 15.11 -5.72 -1.33
C GLN A 187 14.71 -5.44 -2.78
N TYR A 188 13.80 -6.22 -3.35
CA TYR A 188 13.25 -5.94 -4.68
C TYR A 188 12.54 -4.58 -4.71
N LEU A 189 11.72 -4.28 -3.70
CA LEU A 189 10.97 -3.02 -3.63
C LEU A 189 11.85 -1.82 -3.24
N ASP A 190 12.81 -2.01 -2.34
CA ASP A 190 13.77 -0.97 -1.95
C ASP A 190 14.66 -0.51 -3.13
N ASN A 191 14.99 -1.44 -4.03
CA ASN A 191 15.76 -1.12 -5.25
C ASN A 191 14.88 -0.64 -6.41
N HIS A 192 13.56 -0.59 -6.25
CA HIS A 192 12.63 -0.20 -7.33
C HIS A 192 12.60 1.33 -7.52
N GLU A 193 12.27 1.79 -8.74
CA GLU A 193 12.18 3.22 -9.09
C GLU A 193 11.19 4.01 -8.19
N CYS A 194 10.16 3.33 -7.66
CA CYS A 194 9.16 3.91 -6.74
C CYS A 194 9.75 4.38 -5.43
N ASN A 195 10.93 3.90 -5.03
CA ASN A 195 11.56 4.33 -3.78
C ASN A 195 12.02 5.80 -3.83
N ASN A 196 11.87 6.47 -4.98
CA ASN A 196 12.00 7.92 -5.10
C ASN A 196 10.75 8.67 -4.61
N SER A 197 9.59 8.01 -4.48
CA SER A 197 8.40 8.59 -3.85
C SER A 197 8.60 8.61 -2.33
N THR A 198 8.44 9.79 -1.72
CA THR A 198 8.56 9.96 -0.27
C THR A 198 7.58 9.06 0.48
N THR A 199 6.34 8.93 0.01
CA THR A 199 5.28 8.19 0.70
C THR A 199 5.51 6.68 0.60
N PHE A 200 6.01 6.19 -0.53
CA PHE A 200 6.44 4.79 -0.69
C PHE A 200 7.65 4.47 0.19
N ARG A 201 8.64 5.36 0.23
CA ARG A 201 9.83 5.21 1.08
C ARG A 201 9.46 5.16 2.56
N THR A 202 8.63 6.08 3.03
CA THR A 202 8.13 6.09 4.41
C THR A 202 7.39 4.80 4.76
N LEU A 203 6.62 4.23 3.83
CA LEU A 203 5.98 2.92 4.02
C LEU A 203 7.02 1.81 4.25
N LEU A 204 8.07 1.74 3.42
CA LEU A 204 9.15 0.76 3.60
C LEU A 204 9.93 0.99 4.89
N GLU A 205 10.17 2.24 5.29
CA GLU A 205 10.79 2.62 6.58
C GLU A 205 9.96 2.13 7.77
N ASN A 206 8.65 2.30 7.73
CA ASN A 206 7.75 1.81 8.79
C ASN A 206 7.77 0.27 8.90
N LEU A 207 7.77 -0.43 7.76
CA LEU A 207 7.88 -1.89 7.76
C LEU A 207 9.26 -2.37 8.23
N ASN A 208 10.33 -1.66 7.86
CA ASN A 208 11.69 -1.92 8.31
C ASN A 208 11.81 -1.78 9.83
N ASN A 209 11.23 -0.73 10.39
CA ASN A 209 11.18 -0.51 11.84
C ASN A 209 10.42 -1.64 12.55
N SER A 210 9.29 -2.08 11.97
CA SER A 210 8.54 -3.23 12.49
C SER A 210 9.39 -4.51 12.51
N PHE A 211 10.19 -4.76 11.47
CA PHE A 211 11.16 -5.86 11.44
C PHE A 211 12.22 -5.73 12.54
N ILE A 212 12.80 -4.55 12.73
CA ILE A 212 13.80 -4.30 13.78
C ILE A 212 13.22 -4.62 15.16
N GLU A 213 12.01 -4.13 15.46
CA GLU A 213 11.34 -4.37 16.74
C GLU A 213 11.02 -5.86 16.94
N TYR A 214 10.57 -6.56 15.89
CA TYR A 214 10.39 -8.02 15.95
C TYR A 214 11.69 -8.74 16.33
N ILE A 215 12.81 -8.41 15.68
CA ILE A 215 14.11 -9.04 15.96
C ILE A 215 14.59 -8.75 17.39
N LYS A 216 14.41 -7.52 17.89
CA LYS A 216 14.74 -7.15 19.28
C LYS A 216 13.91 -7.94 20.30
N GLY A 217 12.66 -8.26 19.97
CA GLY A 217 11.75 -9.02 20.83
C GLY A 217 12.08 -10.52 20.92
N LEU A 218 12.99 -11.05 20.09
CA LEU A 218 13.38 -12.45 20.13
C LEU A 218 14.35 -12.71 21.30
N ASN A 219 14.17 -13.83 22.03
CA ASN A 219 15.14 -14.29 23.03
C ASN A 219 16.28 -15.06 22.33
N PRO A 220 17.50 -14.48 22.17
CA PRO A 220 18.58 -15.11 21.43
C PRO A 220 19.15 -16.36 22.13
N HIS A 221 18.87 -16.54 23.43
CA HIS A 221 19.32 -17.70 24.20
C HIS A 221 18.36 -18.89 24.09
N ALA A 222 17.16 -18.71 23.53
CA ALA A 222 16.28 -19.83 23.25
C ALA A 222 16.88 -20.68 22.13
N TRP A 223 17.01 -21.99 22.35
CA TRP A 223 17.69 -22.92 21.44
C TRP A 223 17.12 -22.91 20.02
N ASN A 224 15.81 -22.67 19.88
CA ASN A 224 15.09 -22.62 18.61
C ASN A 224 15.17 -21.24 17.93
N VAL A 225 15.74 -20.23 18.60
CA VAL A 225 15.94 -18.86 18.09
C VAL A 225 17.42 -18.62 17.77
N SER A 226 18.35 -19.15 18.57
CA SER A 226 19.79 -18.95 18.40
C SER A 226 20.26 -19.31 16.98
N GLY A 227 19.83 -20.47 16.47
CA GLY A 227 20.11 -20.91 15.10
C GLY A 227 19.62 -19.93 14.03
N PHE A 228 18.43 -19.34 14.22
CA PHE A 228 17.92 -18.31 13.33
C PHE A 228 18.76 -17.02 13.42
N MET A 229 19.11 -16.58 14.63
CA MET A 229 19.84 -15.32 14.86
C MET A 229 21.23 -15.27 14.21
N HIS A 230 21.85 -16.42 13.93
CA HIS A 230 23.08 -16.47 13.12
C HIS A 230 22.89 -15.99 11.68
N ASN A 231 21.66 -15.98 11.16
CA ASN A 231 21.33 -15.47 9.83
C ASN A 231 21.06 -13.95 9.81
N ILE A 232 20.99 -13.31 10.99
CA ILE A 232 20.74 -11.89 11.14
C ILE A 232 22.05 -11.20 11.52
N THR A 233 22.63 -10.45 10.59
CA THR A 233 23.88 -9.73 10.80
C THR A 233 23.72 -8.67 11.89
N PRO A 234 24.79 -8.29 12.61
CA PRO A 234 24.72 -7.20 13.59
C PRO A 234 24.15 -5.91 13.00
N GLN A 235 24.50 -5.60 11.75
CA GLN A 235 23.98 -4.42 11.04
C GLN A 235 22.47 -4.50 10.83
N MET A 236 21.94 -5.66 10.40
CA MET A 236 20.50 -5.85 10.20
C MET A 236 19.70 -5.66 11.50
N ARG A 237 20.30 -5.94 12.67
CA ARG A 237 19.63 -5.72 13.97
C ARG A 237 19.49 -4.23 14.32
N ILE A 238 20.38 -3.40 13.78
CA ILE A 238 20.43 -1.95 14.08
C ILE A 238 19.64 -1.17 13.03
N THR A 239 19.91 -1.42 11.74
CA THR A 239 19.33 -0.63 10.63
C THR A 239 18.27 -1.36 9.83
N GLY A 240 18.01 -2.64 10.12
CA GLY A 240 17.04 -3.43 9.38
C GLY A 240 17.55 -3.85 7.99
N LEU A 241 16.63 -3.92 7.03
CA LEU A 241 16.82 -4.36 5.65
C LEU A 241 16.92 -3.23 4.62
N LEU A 242 16.61 -1.99 5.00
CA LEU A 242 16.72 -0.84 4.09
C LEU A 242 18.17 -0.58 3.71
N ASN A 243 18.42 -0.46 2.41
CA ASN A 243 19.68 0.08 1.95
C ASN A 243 19.66 1.59 2.22
N LYS A 244 20.56 2.06 3.09
CA LYS A 244 20.87 3.49 3.13
C LYS A 244 21.55 3.82 1.81
N LYS A 245 20.76 4.18 0.78
CA LYS A 245 21.31 4.99 -0.31
C LYS A 245 21.80 6.25 0.36
N ASP A 246 23.12 6.37 0.45
CA ASP A 246 23.80 7.53 0.99
C ASP A 246 23.13 8.79 0.42
N SER A 247 22.33 9.48 1.25
CA SER A 247 21.72 10.77 0.91
C SER A 247 22.77 11.85 0.62
N THR A 248 24.06 11.49 0.73
CA THR A 248 25.24 12.29 0.46
C THR A 248 25.29 12.81 -0.98
N THR A 249 24.68 12.15 -1.96
CA THR A 249 24.70 12.63 -3.35
C THR A 249 23.95 13.94 -3.56
N ASN A 250 22.86 14.19 -2.80
CA ASN A 250 22.15 15.48 -2.86
C ASN A 250 22.86 16.57 -2.06
N ILE A 251 23.58 16.23 -1.00
CA ILE A 251 24.39 17.21 -0.26
C ILE A 251 25.59 17.66 -1.11
N ASP A 252 26.20 16.76 -1.87
CA ASP A 252 27.28 17.11 -2.81
C ASP A 252 26.82 17.92 -4.01
N GLU A 253 25.59 17.70 -4.51
CA GLU A 253 25.00 18.53 -5.58
C GLU A 253 24.59 19.92 -5.06
N VAL A 254 24.02 20.00 -3.85
CA VAL A 254 23.74 21.28 -3.18
C VAL A 254 25.04 22.00 -2.82
N ALA A 255 26.08 21.29 -2.38
CA ALA A 255 27.39 21.86 -2.10
C ALA A 255 28.13 22.30 -3.37
N LYS A 256 27.98 21.59 -4.50
CA LYS A 256 28.45 22.04 -5.82
C LYS A 256 27.70 23.28 -6.29
N THR A 257 26.38 23.32 -6.11
CA THR A 257 25.56 24.48 -6.47
C THR A 257 25.92 25.70 -5.62
N LEU A 258 26.15 25.51 -4.32
CA LEU A 258 26.63 26.57 -3.41
C LEU A 258 28.07 27.01 -3.73
N LYS A 259 28.94 26.11 -4.23
CA LYS A 259 30.28 26.48 -4.72
C LYS A 259 30.24 27.33 -5.99
N ILE A 260 29.27 27.11 -6.87
CA ILE A 260 29.08 27.92 -8.10
C ILE A 260 28.56 29.33 -7.71
N ILE A 261 27.64 29.43 -6.76
CA ILE A 261 27.14 30.73 -6.28
C ILE A 261 28.23 31.51 -5.51
N GLY A 262 29.16 30.81 -4.86
CA GLY A 262 30.29 31.41 -4.15
C GLY A 262 31.43 31.91 -5.03
N SER A 263 31.54 31.50 -6.31
CA SER A 263 32.64 31.93 -7.18
C SER A 263 32.39 33.23 -7.96
N ASP A 264 31.15 33.71 -8.01
CA ASP A 264 30.79 34.92 -8.76
C ASP A 264 30.74 36.21 -7.91
N PHE A 265 31.00 36.12 -6.60
CA PHE A 265 31.19 37.29 -5.75
C PHE A 265 32.67 37.69 -5.68
N VAL A 266 33.15 38.29 -6.77
CA VAL A 266 34.30 39.20 -6.70
C VAL A 266 33.86 40.42 -5.89
N SER A 267 34.28 40.46 -4.63
CA SER A 267 34.06 41.59 -3.73
C SER A 267 34.87 42.80 -4.20
N ASP A 268 34.20 43.80 -4.75
CA ASP A 268 34.72 45.17 -4.73
C ASP A 268 34.39 45.79 -3.37
N ALA A 269 35.31 46.63 -2.90
CA ALA A 269 35.48 46.94 -1.49
C ALA A 269 34.31 47.69 -0.82
N GLY A 270 34.05 47.32 0.45
CA GLY A 270 33.69 48.29 1.50
C GLY A 270 32.21 48.42 1.87
N ALA A 271 31.72 47.54 2.75
CA ALA A 271 30.83 47.88 3.87
C ALA A 271 30.58 46.62 4.72
N GLN A 272 30.95 46.67 6.01
CA GLN A 272 30.60 45.62 6.97
C GLN A 272 29.09 45.66 7.22
N ILE A 273 28.36 44.61 6.81
CA ILE A 273 27.02 44.34 7.32
C ILE A 273 27.07 43.02 8.09
N SER A 274 27.00 43.13 9.41
CA SER A 274 26.84 42.01 10.33
C SER A 274 25.40 41.50 10.23
N ILE A 275 25.18 40.41 9.50
CA ILE A 275 23.89 39.69 9.50
C ILE A 275 23.97 38.59 10.57
N GLY A 276 23.41 38.87 11.74
CA GLY A 276 23.18 37.88 12.78
C GLY A 276 22.01 36.98 12.40
N LEU A 277 22.28 35.72 12.06
CA LEU A 277 21.27 34.68 11.91
C LEU A 277 20.88 34.15 13.30
N THR A 278 19.76 34.61 13.85
CA THR A 278 19.18 34.03 15.07
C THR A 278 18.29 32.85 14.71
N PHE A 279 18.69 31.65 15.12
CA PHE A 279 17.86 30.44 15.10
C PHE A 279 16.99 30.40 16.36
N SER A 280 15.68 30.55 16.20
CA SER A 280 14.71 30.34 17.27
C SER A 280 14.25 28.89 17.27
N PHE A 281 14.55 28.16 18.34
CA PHE A 281 13.97 26.86 18.62
C PHE A 281 12.66 27.06 19.42
N PHE A 282 11.53 26.66 18.85
CA PHE A 282 10.29 26.53 19.61
C PHE A 282 10.23 25.13 20.23
N ALA A 283 10.29 25.07 21.56
CA ALA A 283 9.88 23.90 22.32
C ALA A 283 8.36 23.97 22.52
N ILE A 284 7.64 22.93 22.09
CA ILE A 284 6.21 22.75 22.36
C ILE A 284 6.10 21.80 23.56
N PHE A 285 5.37 22.24 24.60
CA PHE A 285 5.00 21.45 25.76
C PHE A 285 3.70 20.67 25.50
#